data_AF-A0A9N9H8N1-F1
#
_entry.id   AF-A0A9N9H8N1-F1
#
_cell.length_a   1.000
_cell.length_b   1.000
_cell.length_c   1.000
_cell.angle_alpha   90.00
_cell.angle_beta   90.00
_cell.angle_gamma   90.00
#
_symmetry.space_group_name_H-M   'P 1'
#
loop_
_entity.id
_entity.type
_entity.pdbx_description
1 polymer ?
#
loop_
_entity_poly.entity_id
_entity_poly.type
_entity_poly.pdbx_seq_one_letter_code
_entity_poly.pdbx_strand_id
1 'polypeptide(L)'
;FVPFDASFNEFIKPFIRDIQLLENGIPMKINNIEYLIIDSLGVVTADLLQGNDLCGIKQHGANHGCHNCLVPREQLSDKNYNHLQNVHYFHQIKKLRQQYNLLKSVQEKKDFVTRHGI
;
A
#
# COMPACT_ATOMS: atom_id res chain seq x y z
N PHE A 1 -17.76 7.18 14.29
CA PHE A 1 -18.20 7.74 15.59
C PHE A 1 -18.45 6.56 16.52
N VAL A 2 -17.84 6.52 17.70
CA VAL A 2 -18.09 5.45 18.69
C VAL A 2 -19.15 5.97 19.65
N PRO A 3 -20.35 5.38 19.73
CA PRO A 3 -21.34 5.80 20.71
C PRO A 3 -20.83 5.49 22.12
N PHE A 4 -21.00 6.43 23.06
CA PHE A 4 -20.80 6.12 24.47
C PHE A 4 -21.80 5.03 24.87
N ASP A 5 -21.32 4.02 25.59
CA ASP A 5 -22.09 2.86 26.09
C ASP A 5 -22.47 1.78 25.05
N ALA A 6 -22.00 1.89 23.80
CA ALA A 6 -22.19 0.82 22.82
C ALA A 6 -21.26 -0.37 23.10
N SER A 7 -21.80 -1.59 23.01
CA SER A 7 -20.98 -2.79 23.03
C SER A 7 -20.09 -2.87 21.78
N PHE A 8 -18.97 -3.58 21.86
CA PHE A 8 -18.10 -3.82 20.69
C PHE A 8 -18.89 -4.37 19.48
N ASN A 9 -19.84 -5.27 19.73
CA ASN A 9 -20.70 -5.86 18.70
C ASN A 9 -21.61 -4.83 18.02
N GLU A 10 -22.08 -3.82 18.74
CA GLU A 10 -22.87 -2.74 18.14
C GLU A 10 -21.99 -1.76 17.38
N PHE A 11 -20.80 -1.48 17.93
CA PHE A 11 -19.82 -0.61 17.30
C PHE A 11 -19.29 -1.17 15.96
N ILE A 12 -18.99 -2.47 15.88
CA ILE A 12 -18.33 -3.06 14.71
C ILE A 12 -19.29 -3.36 13.56
N LYS A 13 -20.60 -3.48 13.82
CA LYS A 13 -21.63 -3.84 12.83
C LYS A 13 -21.65 -2.93 11.59
N PRO A 14 -21.66 -1.59 11.72
CA PRO A 14 -21.60 -0.70 10.56
C PRO A 14 -20.32 -0.92 9.73
N PHE A 15 -19.17 -1.09 10.40
CA PHE A 15 -17.89 -1.30 9.73
C PHE A 15 -17.86 -2.59 8.91
N ILE A 16 -18.36 -3.71 9.46
CA ILE A 16 -18.46 -4.99 8.74
C ILE A 16 -19.37 -4.84 7.52
N ARG A 17 -20.50 -4.15 7.67
CA ARG A 17 -21.43 -3.89 6.57
C ARG A 17 -20.75 -3.11 5.44
N ASP A 18 -20.00 -2.07 5.78
CA ASP A 18 -19.31 -1.23 4.80
C ASP A 18 -18.23 -2.03 4.05
N ILE A 19 -17.48 -2.89 4.75
CA ILE A 19 -16.52 -3.79 4.10
C ILE A 19 -17.20 -4.77 3.16
N GLN A 20 -18.32 -5.39 3.57
CA GLN A 20 -19.06 -6.29 2.69
C GLN A 20 -19.58 -5.57 1.43
N LEU A 21 -19.96 -4.30 1.53
CA LEU A 21 -20.35 -3.50 0.38
C LEU A 21 -19.15 -3.23 -0.55
N LEU A 22 -18.00 -2.91 0.03
CA LEU A 22 -16.76 -2.68 -0.70
C LEU A 22 -16.22 -3.95 -1.39
N GLU A 23 -16.34 -5.10 -0.74
CA GLU A 23 -15.93 -6.40 -1.31
C GLU A 23 -16.79 -6.77 -2.53
N ASN A 24 -18.07 -6.40 -2.53
CA ASN A 24 -18.97 -6.56 -3.67
C ASN A 24 -18.74 -5.51 -4.77
N GLY A 25 -18.00 -4.45 -4.47
CA GLY A 25 -17.69 -3.35 -5.38
C GLY A 25 -18.76 -2.25 -5.40
N ILE A 26 -18.30 -1.00 -5.42
CA ILE A 26 -19.15 0.19 -5.50
C ILE A 26 -18.86 0.93 -6.80
N PRO A 27 -19.85 1.16 -7.68
CA PRO A 27 -19.67 2.00 -8.85
C PRO A 27 -19.48 3.45 -8.40
N MET A 28 -18.36 4.07 -8.80
CA MET A 28 -18.01 5.45 -8.49
C MET A 28 -17.66 6.19 -9.77
N LYS A 29 -18.23 7.38 -9.95
CA LYS A 29 -17.96 8.23 -11.11
C LYS A 29 -16.89 9.26 -10.76
N ILE A 30 -15.72 9.16 -11.38
CA ILE A 30 -14.59 10.08 -11.21
C ILE A 30 -14.30 10.73 -12.57
N ASN A 31 -14.36 12.06 -12.67
CA ASN A 31 -14.15 12.79 -13.93
C ASN A 31 -15.00 12.27 -15.10
N ASN A 32 -16.28 11.99 -14.84
CA ASN A 32 -17.24 11.41 -15.78
C ASN A 32 -16.96 9.98 -16.25
N ILE A 33 -15.92 9.33 -15.73
CA ILE A 33 -15.63 7.91 -15.99
C ILE A 33 -16.15 7.09 -14.82
N GLU A 34 -16.83 5.99 -15.12
CA GLU A 34 -17.34 5.07 -14.12
C GLU A 34 -16.28 4.02 -13.77
N TYR A 35 -15.96 3.90 -12.49
CA TYR A 35 -15.00 2.94 -11.95
C TYR A 35 -15.73 2.02 -10.98
N LEU A 36 -15.37 0.73 -10.99
CA LEU A 36 -15.78 -0.18 -9.93
C LEU A 36 -14.70 -0.16 -8.84
N ILE A 37 -15.04 0.41 -7.68
CA ILE A 37 -14.15 0.46 -6.53
C ILE A 37 -14.39 -0.80 -5.71
N ILE A 38 -13.40 -1.68 -5.67
CA ILE A 38 -13.42 -2.90 -4.84
C ILE A 38 -12.38 -2.71 -3.76
N ASP A 39 -12.76 -2.96 -2.52
CA ASP A 39 -11.85 -2.92 -1.37
C ASP A 39 -12.15 -4.09 -0.43
N SER A 40 -11.15 -4.54 0.32
CA SER A 40 -11.26 -5.69 1.22
C SER A 40 -10.64 -5.38 2.57
N LEU A 41 -11.05 -6.10 3.62
CA LEU A 41 -10.51 -5.90 4.97
C LEU A 41 -8.97 -5.98 5.01
N GLY A 42 -8.35 -6.79 4.15
CA GLY A 42 -6.89 -6.91 4.08
C GLY A 42 -6.19 -5.62 3.61
N VAL A 43 -6.83 -4.86 2.72
CA VAL A 43 -6.30 -3.57 2.23
C VAL A 43 -6.49 -2.49 3.30
N VAL A 44 -7.67 -2.45 3.94
CA VAL A 44 -7.97 -1.51 5.03
C VAL A 44 -7.06 -1.71 6.24
N THR A 45 -6.74 -2.96 6.59
CA THR A 45 -5.87 -3.28 7.73
C THR A 45 -4.39 -3.03 7.44
N ALA A 46 -3.96 -3.14 6.17
CA ALA A 46 -2.59 -2.80 5.76
C ALA A 46 -2.28 -1.30 5.96
N ASP A 47 -3.28 -0.43 5.84
CA ASP A 47 -3.14 1.02 6.02
C ASP A 47 -3.36 1.50 7.46
N LEU A 48 -3.71 0.61 8.40
CA LEU A 48 -3.75 0.97 9.83
C LEU A 48 -2.34 1.32 10.31
N LEU A 49 -2.24 2.26 11.26
CA LEU A 49 -0.97 2.62 11.92
C LEU A 49 -0.18 1.40 12.42
N GLN A 50 -0.89 0.39 12.96
CA GLN A 50 -0.28 -0.87 13.40
C GLN A 50 0.22 -1.73 12.22
N GLY A 51 -0.52 -1.77 11.11
CA GLY A 51 -0.08 -2.44 9.88
C GLY A 51 1.16 -1.75 9.30
N ASN A 52 1.17 -0.41 9.32
CA ASN A 52 2.32 0.38 8.90
C ASN A 52 3.56 0.11 9.77
N ASP A 53 3.43 0.08 11.09
CA ASP A 53 4.55 -0.25 11.98
C ASP A 53 5.08 -1.68 11.76
N LEU A 54 4.18 -2.66 11.56
CA LEU A 54 4.54 -4.06 11.30
C LEU A 54 5.22 -4.27 9.94
N CYS A 55 4.84 -3.49 8.92
CA CYS A 55 5.44 -3.54 7.59
C CYS A 55 6.67 -2.61 7.45
N GLY A 56 7.08 -1.90 8.52
CA GLY A 56 8.20 -0.96 8.48
C GLY A 56 7.93 0.29 7.64
N ILE A 57 6.66 0.65 7.49
CA ILE A 57 6.18 1.74 6.65
C ILE A 57 6.23 3.05 7.43
N LYS A 58 6.67 4.10 6.74
CA LYS A 58 6.85 5.41 7.33
C LYS A 58 5.48 6.09 7.52
N GLN A 59 5.23 6.54 8.75
CA GLN A 59 3.99 7.21 9.18
C GLN A 59 3.65 8.45 8.31
N HIS A 60 2.40 8.91 8.36
CA HIS A 60 1.93 10.11 7.64
C HIS A 60 2.74 11.40 7.91
N GLY A 61 3.57 11.43 8.97
CA GLY A 61 4.50 12.52 9.27
C GLY A 61 5.88 12.42 8.63
N ALA A 62 6.19 11.32 7.94
CA ALA A 62 7.48 11.13 7.29
C ALA A 62 7.56 11.87 5.95
N ASN A 63 8.76 12.30 5.57
CA ASN A 63 9.01 12.96 4.28
C ASN A 63 8.52 12.18 3.05
N HIS A 64 8.27 10.87 3.17
CA HIS A 64 7.74 10.02 2.11
C HIS A 64 6.55 9.19 2.64
N GLY A 65 5.33 9.70 2.46
CA GLY A 65 4.13 9.24 3.18
C GLY A 65 3.24 8.23 2.43
N CYS A 66 3.74 7.55 1.40
CA CYS A 66 2.94 6.64 0.57
C CYS A 66 3.49 5.21 0.62
N HIS A 67 2.65 4.25 1.02
CA HIS A 67 2.92 2.80 1.07
C HIS A 67 3.59 2.29 -0.23
N ASN A 68 3.11 2.80 -1.36
CA ASN A 68 3.52 2.36 -2.68
C ASN A 68 4.57 3.25 -3.33
N CYS A 69 4.85 4.46 -2.84
CA CYS A 69 5.56 5.46 -3.61
C CYS A 69 6.41 6.42 -2.76
N LEU A 70 7.61 6.72 -3.24
CA LEU A 70 8.56 7.64 -2.60
C LEU A 70 8.21 9.10 -2.89
N VAL A 71 6.94 9.49 -2.73
CA VAL A 71 6.50 10.88 -2.98
C VAL A 71 6.95 11.77 -1.82
N PRO A 72 7.80 12.78 -2.06
CA PRO A 72 8.08 13.82 -1.07
C PRO A 72 6.80 14.54 -0.66
N ARG A 73 6.68 14.96 0.61
CA ARG A 73 5.49 15.66 1.12
C ARG A 73 5.10 16.87 0.26
N GLU A 74 6.09 17.60 -0.27
CA GLU A 74 5.90 18.79 -1.10
C GLU A 74 5.26 18.47 -2.46
N GLN A 75 5.34 17.21 -2.90
CA GLN A 75 4.86 16.76 -4.21
C GLN A 75 3.59 15.91 -4.13
N LEU A 76 3.00 15.73 -2.94
CA LEU A 76 1.76 14.95 -2.75
C LEU A 76 0.59 15.47 -3.58
N SER A 77 0.58 16.76 -3.92
CA SER A 77 -0.47 17.40 -4.74
C SER A 77 -0.04 17.68 -6.19
N ASP A 78 1.16 17.26 -6.59
CA ASP A 78 1.65 17.46 -7.96
C ASP A 78 0.98 16.47 -8.91
N LYS A 79 0.14 17.00 -9.80
CA LYS A 79 -0.59 16.23 -10.82
C LYS A 79 0.35 15.64 -11.89
N ASN A 80 1.57 16.14 -12.00
CA ASN A 80 2.58 15.66 -12.95
C ASN A 80 3.55 14.66 -12.30
N TYR A 81 3.32 14.28 -11.04
CA TYR A 81 4.19 13.33 -10.37
C TYR A 81 4.14 11.97 -11.07
N ASN A 82 5.30 11.48 -11.51
CA ASN A 82 5.39 10.17 -12.16
C ASN A 82 5.31 9.06 -11.11
N HIS A 83 4.09 8.65 -10.77
CA HIS A 83 3.87 7.60 -9.78
C HIS A 83 4.55 6.28 -10.18
N LEU A 84 4.49 5.90 -11.46
CA LEU A 84 5.07 4.63 -11.96
C LEU A 84 6.59 4.55 -11.78
N GLN A 85 7.31 5.63 -12.06
CA GLN A 85 8.77 5.66 -11.87
C GLN A 85 9.17 5.71 -10.40
N ASN A 86 8.33 6.29 -9.56
CA ASN A 86 8.64 6.53 -8.15
C ASN A 86 7.91 5.56 -7.20
N VAL A 87 7.33 4.47 -7.72
CA VAL A 87 6.82 3.38 -6.88
C VAL A 87 7.99 2.81 -6.09
N HIS A 88 7.84 2.73 -4.78
CA HIS A 88 8.83 2.22 -3.84
C HIS A 88 9.28 0.80 -4.22
N TYR A 89 8.32 -0.10 -4.49
CA TYR A 89 8.59 -1.46 -4.96
C TYR A 89 9.37 -1.48 -6.29
N PHE A 90 9.04 -0.62 -7.25
CA PHE A 90 9.77 -0.54 -8.51
C PHE A 90 11.23 -0.13 -8.29
N HIS A 91 11.47 0.86 -7.44
CA HIS A 91 12.83 1.29 -7.12
C HIS A 91 13.62 0.20 -6.37
N GLN A 92 12.99 -0.47 -5.40
CA GLN A 92 13.61 -1.58 -4.68
C GLN A 92 13.98 -2.75 -5.61
N ILE A 93 13.04 -3.19 -6.46
CA ILE A 93 13.30 -4.24 -7.45
C ILE A 93 14.41 -3.83 -8.42
N LYS A 94 14.42 -2.57 -8.87
CA LYS A 94 15.47 -2.06 -9.76
C LYS A 94 16.84 -2.09 -9.08
N LYS A 95 16.92 -1.69 -7.81
CA LYS A 95 18.15 -1.75 -7.00
C LYS A 95 18.62 -3.19 -6.78
N LEU A 96 17.71 -4.10 -6.43
CA LEU A 96 18.02 -5.52 -6.26
C LEU A 96 18.48 -6.16 -7.58
N ARG A 97 17.86 -5.81 -8.71
CA ARG A 97 18.31 -6.24 -10.05
C ARG A 97 19.71 -5.73 -10.39
N GLN A 98 20.02 -4.47 -10.07
CA GLN A 98 21.36 -3.93 -10.27
C GLN A 98 22.40 -4.71 -9.45
N GLN A 99 22.11 -5.01 -8.19
CA GLN A 99 22.98 -5.83 -7.34
C GLN A 99 23.13 -7.26 -7.87
N TYR A 100 22.03 -7.89 -8.29
CA TYR A 100 22.04 -9.21 -8.91
C TYR A 100 22.93 -9.27 -10.16
N ASN A 101 22.89 -8.22 -11.00
CA ASN A 101 23.69 -8.14 -12.21
C ASN A 101 25.20 -8.02 -11.94
N LEU A 102 25.60 -7.56 -10.75
CA LEU A 102 27.01 -7.47 -10.34
C LEU A 102 27.56 -8.82 -9.83
N LEU A 103 26.68 -9.77 -9.49
CA LEU A 103 27.09 -11.11 -9.05
C LEU A 103 27.69 -11.89 -10.22
N LYS A 104 28.80 -12.59 -9.97
CA LYS A 104 29.54 -13.31 -11.02
C LYS A 104 29.24 -14.80 -11.00
N SER A 105 29.04 -15.39 -9.82
CA SER A 105 28.80 -16.83 -9.69
C SER A 105 27.30 -17.17 -9.80
N VAL A 106 27.02 -18.33 -10.39
CA VAL A 106 25.66 -18.88 -10.47
C VAL A 106 25.12 -19.21 -9.08
N GLN A 107 25.97 -19.65 -8.15
CA GLN A 107 25.57 -19.97 -6.78
C GLN A 107 25.20 -18.69 -6.01
N GLU A 108 26.01 -17.63 -6.13
CA GLU A 108 25.72 -16.32 -5.51
C GLU A 108 24.38 -15.77 -6.00
N LYS A 109 24.11 -15.91 -7.30
CA LYS A 109 22.84 -15.50 -7.91
C LYS A 109 21.66 -16.30 -7.36
N LYS A 110 21.79 -17.62 -7.20
CA LYS A 110 20.74 -18.48 -6.61
C LYS A 110 20.49 -18.11 -5.15
N ASP A 111 21.54 -17.90 -4.37
CA ASP A 111 21.42 -17.54 -2.95
C ASP A 111 20.80 -16.15 -2.79
N PHE A 112 21.15 -15.21 -3.67
CA PHE A 112 20.61 -13.85 -3.69
C PHE A 112 19.12 -13.83 -4.02
N VAL A 113 18.70 -14.54 -5.08
CA VAL A 113 17.29 -14.70 -5.46
C VAL A 113 16.50 -15.34 -4.32
N THR A 114 17.02 -16.41 -3.72
CA THR A 114 16.37 -17.11 -2.60
C THR A 114 16.19 -16.21 -1.38
N ARG A 115 17.20 -15.38 -1.06
CA ARG A 115 17.17 -14.48 0.11
C ARG A 115 16.20 -13.31 -0.08
N HIS A 116 16.08 -12.80 -1.30
CA HIS A 116 15.36 -11.55 -1.58
C HIS A 116 14.02 -11.74 -2.31
N GLY A 117 13.67 -12.97 -2.71
CA GLY A 117 12.39 -13.32 -3.33
C GLY A 117 12.16 -12.65 -4.69
N ILE A 118 13.20 -12.60 -5.53
CA ILE A 118 13.24 -11.90 -6.83
C ILE A 118 13.27 -12.84 -8.02
#